data_AF-F5J2N5-F1
#
_entry.id   AF-F5J2N5-F1
#
_cell.length_a   1.000
_cell.length_b   1.000
_cell.length_c   1.000
_cell.angle_alpha   90.00
_cell.angle_beta   90.00
_cell.angle_gamma   90.00
#
_symmetry.space_group_name_H-M   'P 1'
#
loop_
_entity.id
_entity.type
_entity.pdbx_description
1 polymer ?
#
loop_
_entity_poly.entity_id
_entity_poly.type
_entity_poly.pdbx_seq_one_letter_code
_entity_poly.pdbx_strand_id
1 'polypeptide(L)' 'MLSLEVCKKILNSGKNKYTDNEIKLIRDFVFFLAELQIENNNIEN' A
#
# COMPACT_ATOMS: atom_id res chain seq x y z
N MET A 1 0.51 -9.67 -2.31
CA MET A 1 0.67 -8.26 -2.73
C MET A 1 -0.58 -7.83 -3.49
N LEU A 2 -1.22 -6.72 -3.12
CA LEU A 2 -2.42 -6.20 -3.83
C LEU A 2 -2.05 -5.74 -5.24
N SER A 3 -2.94 -5.98 -6.21
CA SER A 3 -2.76 -5.51 -7.58
C SER A 3 -3.03 -4.01 -7.70
N LEU A 4 -2.43 -3.36 -8.70
CA LEU A 4 -2.63 -1.94 -8.95
C LEU A 4 -4.10 -1.61 -9.24
N GLU A 5 -4.81 -2.49 -9.95
CA GLU A 5 -6.24 -2.35 -10.24
C GLU A 5 -7.11 -2.33 -8.99
N VAL A 6 -6.80 -3.21 -8.02
CA VAL A 6 -7.52 -3.23 -6.74
C VAL A 6 -7.22 -1.95 -5.95
N CYS A 7 -5.96 -1.54 -5.89
CA CYS A 7 -5.56 -0.29 -5.25
C CYS A 7 -6.25 0.92 -5.88
N LYS A 8 -6.35 0.97 -7.22
CA LYS A 8 -7.05 2.01 -7.96
C LYS A 8 -8.53 2.06 -7.62
N LYS A 9 -9.20 0.90 -7.60
CA LYS A 9 -10.61 0.82 -7.22
C LYS A 9 -10.84 1.33 -5.80
N ILE A 10 -9.98 0.97 -4.84
CA ILE A 10 -10.13 1.38 -3.44
C ILE A 10 -9.79 2.87 -3.27
N LEU A 11 -8.61 3.30 -3.67
CA LEU A 11 -8.11 4.66 -3.43
C LEU A 11 -8.93 5.72 -4.17
N ASN A 12 -9.47 5.39 -5.36
CA ASN A 12 -10.31 6.29 -6.13
C ASN A 12 -11.82 6.09 -5.91
N SER A 13 -12.23 5.20 -4.99
CA SER A 13 -13.64 5.05 -4.61
C SER A 13 -14.19 6.27 -3.85
N GLY A 14 -13.31 7.03 -3.21
CA GLY A 14 -13.66 8.24 -2.47
C GLY A 14 -13.63 9.51 -3.33
N LYS A 15 -13.53 10.65 -2.64
CA LYS A 15 -13.43 11.98 -3.26
C LYS A 15 -12.07 12.22 -3.93
N ASN A 16 -11.01 11.59 -3.43
CA ASN A 16 -9.68 11.73 -4.00
C ASN A 16 -9.57 10.92 -5.30
N LYS A 17 -8.82 11.48 -6.26
CA LYS A 17 -8.51 10.83 -7.53
C LYS A 17 -7.00 10.83 -7.70
N TYR A 18 -6.40 9.68 -7.44
CA TYR A 18 -5.00 9.42 -7.61
C TYR A 18 -4.75 8.87 -9.01
N THR A 19 -3.68 9.36 -9.62
CA THR A 19 -3.09 8.81 -10.83
C THR A 19 -2.46 7.45 -10.56
N ASP A 20 -2.22 6.67 -11.62
CA ASP A 20 -1.60 5.35 -11.48
C ASP A 20 -0.21 5.41 -10.84
N ASN A 21 0.53 6.51 -11.03
CA ASN A 21 1.84 6.72 -10.40
C ASN A 21 1.72 6.99 -8.90
N GLU A 22 0.76 7.83 -8.48
CA GLU A 22 0.50 8.07 -7.05
C GLU A 22 0.01 6.79 -6.36
N ILE A 23 -0.83 6.00 -7.03
CA ILE A 23 -1.31 4.71 -6.52
C ILE A 23 -0.14 3.73 -6.32
N LYS A 24 0.81 3.68 -7.27
CA LYS A 24 2.03 2.86 -7.12
C LYS A 24 2.83 3.30 -5.89
N LEU A 25 3.07 4.60 -5.73
CA LEU A 25 3.83 5.13 -4.60
C LEU A 25 3.15 4.80 -3.26
N ILE A 26 1.84 5.02 -3.15
CA ILE A 26 1.07 4.68 -1.94
C ILE A 26 1.16 3.19 -1.65
N ARG A 27 0.95 2.35 -2.65
CA ARG A 27 0.99 0.89 -2.51
C ARG A 27 2.36 0.41 -2.04
N ASP A 28 3.42 0.90 -2.67
CA ASP A 28 4.79 0.46 -2.38
C ASP A 28 5.21 0.93 -0.98
N PHE A 29 4.83 2.15 -0.57
CA PHE A 29 5.05 2.63 0.80
C PHE A 29 4.30 1.81 1.85
N VAL A 30 3.03 1.46 1.62
CA VAL A 30 2.26 0.64 2.56
C VAL A 30 2.85 -0.76 2.70
N PHE A 31 3.36 -1.35 1.61
CA PHE A 31 4.05 -2.64 1.71
C PHE A 31 5.37 -2.56 2.46
N PHE A 32 6.16 -1.51 2.23
CA PHE A 32 7.37 -1.26 3.01
C PHE A 32 7.06 -1.18 4.52
N LEU A 33 6.01 -0.46 4.91
CA LEU A 33 5.58 -0.40 6.31
C LEU A 33 5.14 -1.77 6.85
N ALA A 34 4.45 -2.58 6.05
CA ALA A 34 4.04 -3.92 6.45
C ALA A 34 5.24 -4.86 6.66
N GLU A 35 6.25 -4.78 5.78
CA GLU A 35 7.50 -5.52 5.93
C GLU A 35 8.22 -5.14 7.23
N LEU A 36 8.37 -3.84 7.49
CA LEU A 36 8.96 -3.35 8.75
C LEU A 36 8.21 -3.86 9.99
N GLN A 37 6.87 -3.88 9.95
CA GLN A 37 6.06 -4.37 11.07
C GLN A 37 6.27 -5.88 11.30
N ILE A 38 6.35 -6.66 10.21
CA ILE A 38 6.62 -8.10 10.29
C ILE A 38 8.02 -8.33 10.86
N GLU A 39 9.02 -7.61 10.39
CA GLU A 39 10.40 -7.67 10.91
C GLU A 39 10.45 -7.32 12.39
N ASN A 40 9.79 -6.24 12.82
CA ASN A 40 9.74 -5.87 14.23
C ASN A 40 9.09 -6.97 15.09
N ASN A 41 7.96 -7.53 14.65
CA ASN A 41 7.29 -8.62 15.36
C ASN A 41 8.14 -9.88 15.44
N ASN A 42 9.00 -10.14 14.46
CA ASN A 42 9.92 -11.29 14.47
C ASN A 42 11.12 -11.09 15.40
N ILE A 43 11.51 -9.84 15.71
CA ILE A 43 12.59 -9.53 16.66
C ILE A 43 12.11 -9.69 18.12
N GLU A 44 10.82 -9.49 18.37
CA GLU A 44 10.22 -9.58 19.71
C GLU A 44 9.87 -11.01 20.17
N ASN A 45 10.08 -12.04 19.32
CA ASN A 45 9.87 -13.46 19.61
C ASN A 45 11.18 -14.24 19.72
#